data_AF-A0A1I2E8N2-F1
#
_entry.id   AF-A0A1I2E8N2-F1
#
_cell.length_a   1.000
_cell.length_b   1.000
_cell.length_c   1.000
_cell.angle_alpha   90.00
_cell.angle_beta   90.00
_cell.angle_gamma   90.00
#
_symmetry.space_group_name_H-M   'P 1'
#
loop_
_entity.id
_entity.type
_entity.pdbx_description
1 polymer ?
#
loop_
_entity_poly.entity_id
_entity_poly.type
_entity_poly.pdbx_seq_one_letter_code
_entity_poly.pdbx_strand_id
1 'polypeptide(L)'
;MKLSLTPVDVPFKVGDTVWVDQPFGATHEFPYFQGVIMQIILDGSLANTLVTRQPEEKHALSITNAIYGLKPIGDHAGSPRVNVNVQLIPLQISLFETKDQLMEHQNQFD
;
A
#
# COMPACT_ATOMS: atom_id res chain seq x y z
N MET A 1 5.17 31.89 -4.25
CA MET A 1 4.83 30.51 -4.61
C MET A 1 4.93 29.66 -3.36
N LYS A 2 3.86 28.97 -2.95
CA LYS A 2 3.87 28.08 -1.76
C LYS A 2 3.46 26.68 -2.20
N LEU A 3 4.31 25.69 -1.92
CA LEU A 3 3.97 24.28 -2.07
C LEU A 3 3.16 23.86 -0.84
N SER A 4 2.01 23.23 -1.05
CA SER A 4 1.21 22.63 0.03
C SER A 4 1.23 21.11 -0.12
N LEU A 5 1.56 20.42 0.97
CA LEU A 5 1.50 18.97 1.09
C LEU A 5 0.21 18.62 1.81
N THR A 6 -0.60 17.74 1.23
CA THR A 6 -1.75 17.17 1.93
C THR A 6 -1.26 16.06 2.85
N PRO A 7 -1.53 16.10 4.16
CA PRO A 7 -1.24 14.98 5.04
C PRO A 7 -2.00 13.74 4.56
N VAL A 8 -1.32 12.59 4.54
CA VAL A 8 -1.93 11.30 4.21
C VAL A 8 -1.63 10.35 5.35
N ASP A 9 -2.67 9.67 5.83
CA ASP A 9 -2.55 8.64 6.85
C ASP A 9 -1.98 7.37 6.22
N VAL A 10 -0.86 6.89 6.79
CA VAL A 10 -0.22 5.63 6.41
C VAL A 10 -0.43 4.66 7.57
N PRO A 11 -1.33 3.66 7.44
CA PRO A 11 -1.84 2.89 8.58
C PRO A 11 -0.82 1.94 9.22
N PHE A 12 0.27 1.63 8.52
CA PHE A 12 1.32 0.71 8.99
C PHE A 12 2.70 1.36 8.94
N LYS A 13 3.63 0.84 9.74
CA LYS A 13 5.03 1.27 9.78
C LYS A 13 5.99 0.12 9.47
N VAL A 14 7.25 0.47 9.19
CA VAL A 14 8.33 -0.50 9.05
C VAL A 14 8.49 -1.31 10.35
N GLY A 15 8.60 -2.62 10.20
CA GLY A 15 8.68 -3.59 11.29
C GLY A 15 7.33 -4.21 11.67
N ASP A 16 6.20 -3.64 11.24
CA ASP A 16 4.90 -4.24 11.51
C ASP A 16 4.74 -5.56 10.76
N THR A 17 4.03 -6.49 11.39
CA THR A 17 3.60 -7.73 10.76
C THR A 17 2.17 -7.55 10.25
N VAL A 18 1.95 -7.89 8.99
CA VAL A 18 0.65 -7.71 8.33
C VAL A 18 0.27 -8.96 7.55
N TRP A 19 -1.03 -9.13 7.37
CA TRP A 19 -1.66 -10.05 6.42
C TRP A 19 -1.96 -9.30 5.13
N VAL A 20 -1.59 -9.89 4.01
CA VAL A 20 -1.66 -9.28 2.68
C VAL A 20 -2.70 -10.00 1.85
N ASP A 21 -3.71 -9.26 1.40
CA ASP A 21 -4.76 -9.75 0.51
C ASP A 21 -4.29 -9.66 -0.95
N GLN A 22 -3.32 -10.52 -1.29
CA GLN A 22 -2.79 -10.65 -2.63
C GLN A 22 -2.36 -12.10 -2.88
N PRO A 23 -2.65 -12.66 -4.07
CA PRO A 23 -2.20 -13.99 -4.41
C PRO A 23 -0.66 -14.12 -4.39
N PHE A 24 -0.18 -15.21 -3.82
CA PHE A 24 1.22 -15.49 -3.56
C PHE A 24 1.62 -16.92 -3.99
N GLY A 25 2.92 -17.15 -4.22
CA GLY A 25 3.46 -18.41 -4.73
C GLY A 25 3.70 -18.39 -6.25
N ALA A 26 4.40 -19.41 -6.76
CA ALA A 26 4.84 -19.46 -8.17
C ALA A 26 3.68 -19.45 -9.17
N THR A 27 2.53 -20.00 -8.78
CA THR A 27 1.32 -20.09 -9.60
C THR A 27 0.11 -19.42 -8.92
N HIS A 28 0.33 -18.47 -8.01
CA HIS A 28 -0.73 -17.83 -7.22
C HIS A 28 -1.60 -18.83 -6.44
N GLU A 29 -0.95 -19.87 -5.92
CA GLU A 29 -1.62 -20.98 -5.23
C GLU A 29 -2.17 -20.59 -3.85
N PHE A 30 -1.68 -19.49 -3.27
CA PHE A 30 -2.15 -18.95 -2.00
C PHE A 30 -2.88 -17.63 -2.25
N PRO A 31 -4.12 -17.44 -1.77
CA PRO A 31 -4.87 -16.20 -2.00
C PRO A 31 -4.38 -15.01 -1.17
N TYR A 32 -3.63 -15.28 -0.10
CA TYR A 32 -3.06 -14.28 0.80
C TYR A 32 -1.77 -14.80 1.43
N PHE A 33 -0.99 -13.92 2.06
CA PHE A 33 0.20 -14.30 2.81
C PHE A 33 0.46 -13.36 4.01
N GLN A 34 1.32 -13.78 4.94
CA GLN A 34 1.79 -12.94 6.04
C GLN A 34 3.20 -12.41 5.77
N GLY A 35 3.47 -11.16 6.11
CA GLY A 35 4.78 -10.55 5.93
C GLY A 35 5.13 -9.48 6.95
N VAL A 36 6.43 -9.20 7.08
CA VAL A 36 6.95 -8.04 7.84
C VAL A 36 7.26 -6.91 6.87
N ILE A 37 6.81 -5.70 7.19
CA ILE A 37 7.10 -4.50 6.40
C ILE A 37 8.56 -4.14 6.58
N MET A 38 9.32 -4.18 5.49
CA MET A 38 10.75 -3.84 5.46
C MET A 38 10.98 -2.39 5.04
N GLN A 39 10.11 -1.85 4.19
CA GLN A 39 10.17 -0.47 3.70
C GLN A 39 8.80 0.00 3.24
N ILE A 40 8.56 1.30 3.30
CA ILE A 40 7.38 1.96 2.77
C ILE A 40 7.87 3.10 1.86
N ILE A 41 7.49 3.06 0.60
CA ILE A 41 7.80 4.12 -0.37
C ILE A 41 6.51 4.86 -0.65
N LEU A 42 6.49 6.15 -0.34
CA LEU A 42 5.35 7.01 -0.66
C LEU A 42 5.55 7.57 -2.07
N ASP A 43 4.72 7.11 -3.00
CA ASP A 43 4.77 7.55 -4.38
C ASP A 43 3.92 8.81 -4.56
N GLY A 44 4.60 9.96 -4.53
CA GLY A 44 4.04 11.26 -4.85
C GLY A 44 4.11 11.50 -6.35
N SER A 45 3.04 11.20 -7.07
CA SER A 45 2.99 11.47 -8.51
C SER A 45 2.69 12.94 -8.78
N LEU A 46 3.61 13.61 -9.48
CA LEU A 46 3.36 14.92 -10.10
C LEU A 46 2.52 14.81 -11.39
N ALA A 47 2.22 13.59 -11.87
CA ALA A 47 1.45 13.39 -13.10
C ALA A 47 0.01 13.92 -12.96
N ASN A 48 -0.57 13.84 -11.75
CA ASN A 48 -1.85 14.46 -11.44
C ASN A 48 -1.75 15.98 -11.23
N THR A 49 -0.53 16.53 -11.18
CA THR A 49 -0.23 17.96 -11.05
C THR A 49 0.08 18.62 -12.40
N LEU A 50 0.23 17.83 -13.47
CA LEU A 50 0.62 18.30 -14.80
C LEU A 50 -0.60 18.63 -15.66
N VAL A 51 -1.21 19.79 -15.43
CA VAL A 51 -1.31 20.94 -16.36
C VAL A 51 -2.05 22.05 -15.60
N THR A 52 -1.34 22.95 -14.91
CA THR A 52 -1.92 24.24 -14.50
C THR A 52 -2.10 25.11 -15.74
N ARG A 53 -3.31 25.12 -16.33
CA ARG A 53 -3.68 26.01 -17.44
C ARG A 53 -3.81 27.48 -17.01
N GLN A 54 -3.83 27.72 -15.70
CA GLN A 54 -3.98 29.04 -15.10
C GLN A 54 -2.99 29.18 -13.93
N PRO A 55 -2.53 30.40 -13.62
CA PRO A 55 -1.69 30.63 -12.45
C PRO A 55 -2.48 30.35 -11.17
N GLU A 56 -2.03 29.36 -10.40
CA GLU A 56 -2.56 29.09 -9.07
C GLU A 56 -1.66 29.69 -8.00
N GLU A 57 -2.27 30.14 -6.88
CA GLU A 57 -1.53 30.69 -5.74
C GLU A 57 -0.72 29.60 -4.99
N LYS A 58 -1.18 28.35 -5.06
CA LYS A 58 -0.61 27.17 -4.40
C LYS A 58 -0.64 25.97 -5.32
N HIS A 59 0.48 25.29 -5.47
CA HIS A 59 0.53 23.97 -6.10
C HIS A 59 0.41 22.89 -5.02
N ALA A 60 -0.41 21.88 -5.28
CA ALA A 60 -0.59 20.74 -4.39
C ALA A 60 0.18 19.51 -4.91
N LEU A 61 0.95 18.88 -4.03
CA LEU A 61 1.49 17.54 -4.26
C LEU A 61 0.61 16.54 -3.49
N SER A 62 0.05 15.57 -4.21
CA SER A 62 -0.79 14.51 -3.63
C SER A 62 -0.04 13.19 -3.67
N ILE A 63 0.09 12.54 -2.52
CA ILE A 63 0.57 11.16 -2.43
C ILE A 63 -0.65 10.27 -2.63
N THR A 64 -0.70 9.57 -3.75
CA THR A 64 -1.86 8.73 -4.11
C THR A 64 -1.61 7.26 -3.86
N ASN A 65 -0.36 6.82 -3.77
CA ASN A 65 0.02 5.42 -3.61
C ASN A 65 1.13 5.25 -2.58
N ALA A 66 1.14 4.10 -1.90
CA ALA A 66 2.25 3.62 -1.09
C ALA A 66 2.68 2.23 -1.57
N ILE A 67 3.99 2.01 -1.66
CA ILE A 67 4.58 0.71 -2.00
C ILE A 67 5.18 0.14 -0.73
N TYR A 68 4.64 -0.98 -0.26
CA TYR A 68 5.11 -1.71 0.91
C TYR A 68 6.01 -2.86 0.45
N GLY A 69 7.30 -2.75 0.75
CA GLY A 69 8.24 -3.84 0.55
C GLY A 69 8.19 -4.80 1.73
N LEU A 70 7.69 -6.00 1.51
CA LEU A 70 7.41 -7.01 2.53
C LEU A 70 8.38 -8.19 2.43
N LYS A 71 8.78 -8.73 3.58
CA LYS A 71 9.44 -10.04 3.67
C LYS A 71 8.39 -11.07 4.13
N PRO A 72 8.03 -12.06 3.29
CA PRO A 72 7.12 -13.12 3.69
C PRO A 72 7.65 -13.91 4.90
N ILE A 73 6.75 -14.25 5.81
CA ILE A 73 7.00 -15.04 7.03
C ILE A 73 6.00 -16.21 7.14
N GLY A 74 6.06 -16.96 8.23
CA GLY A 74 5.16 -18.10 8.47
C GLY A 74 5.34 -19.18 7.42
N ASP A 75 4.24 -19.60 6.80
CA ASP A 75 4.20 -20.66 5.76
C ASP A 75 5.01 -20.31 4.50
N HIS A 76 5.40 -19.04 4.35
CA HIS A 76 6.16 -18.54 3.20
C HIS A 76 7.54 -18.01 3.59
N ALA A 77 8.03 -18.37 4.79
CA ALA A 77 9.36 -17.98 5.24
C ALA A 77 10.45 -18.46 4.26
N GLY A 78 11.39 -17.57 3.95
CA GLY A 78 12.47 -17.84 3.00
C GLY A 78 12.21 -17.34 1.58
N SER A 79 10.96 -17.11 1.20
CA SER A 79 10.62 -16.54 -0.11
C SER A 79 11.21 -15.14 -0.35
N PRO A 80 11.40 -14.74 -1.62
CA PRO A 80 11.85 -13.39 -1.96
C PRO A 80 10.96 -12.29 -1.38
N ARG A 81 11.50 -11.08 -1.29
CA ARG A 81 10.70 -9.90 -0.91
C ARG A 81 9.66 -9.61 -1.99
N VAL A 82 8.51 -9.11 -1.56
CA VAL A 82 7.38 -8.74 -2.43
C VAL A 82 7.06 -7.27 -2.23
N ASN A 83 6.70 -6.58 -3.30
CA ASN A 83 6.17 -5.22 -3.22
C ASN A 83 4.65 -5.28 -3.36
N VAL A 84 3.94 -4.69 -2.42
CA VAL A 84 2.49 -4.52 -2.44
C VAL A 84 2.18 -3.04 -2.65
N ASN A 85 1.44 -2.72 -3.70
CA ASN A 85 1.01 -1.35 -3.99
C ASN A 85 -0.36 -1.12 -3.36
N VAL A 86 -0.46 -0.06 -2.56
CA VAL A 86 -1.68 0.37 -1.87
C VAL A 86 -2.06 1.72 -2.42
N GLN A 87 -3.26 1.81 -3.01
CA GLN A 87 -3.84 3.10 -3.37
C GLN A 87 -4.36 3.79 -2.10
N LEU A 88 -3.93 5.01 -1.84
CA LEU A 88 -4.31 5.81 -0.68
C LEU A 88 -5.52 6.70 -0.99
N ILE A 89 -5.79 6.98 -2.27
CA ILE A 89 -6.89 7.84 -2.73
C ILE A 89 -7.56 7.26 -4.01
N PRO A 90 -8.80 6.74 -3.93
CA PRO A 90 -9.46 6.31 -2.68
C PRO A 90 -8.66 5.19 -2.01
N LEU A 91 -8.78 5.06 -0.69
CA LEU A 91 -8.05 4.04 0.06
C LEU A 91 -8.51 2.63 -0.39
N GLN A 92 -7.60 1.86 -0.96
CA GLN A 92 -7.79 0.44 -1.24
C GLN A 92 -7.03 -0.36 -0.18
N ILE A 93 -7.79 -1.03 0.68
CA ILE A 93 -7.21 -1.81 1.78
C ILE A 93 -6.72 -3.15 1.22
N SER A 94 -5.42 -3.41 1.33
CA SER A 94 -4.82 -4.70 0.97
C SER A 94 -3.88 -5.25 2.04
N LEU A 95 -3.69 -4.51 3.13
CA LEU A 95 -2.88 -4.87 4.28
C LEU A 95 -3.75 -4.84 5.53
N PHE A 96 -3.66 -5.89 6.34
CA PHE A 96 -4.47 -6.12 7.52
C PHE A 96 -3.57 -6.44 8.71
N GLU A 97 -3.93 -5.98 9.90
CA GLU A 97 -3.15 -6.26 11.11
C GLU A 97 -3.29 -7.73 11.52
N THR A 98 -4.48 -8.31 11.29
CA THR A 98 -4.81 -9.68 11.68
C THR A 98 -5.38 -10.49 10.51
N LYS A 99 -5.29 -11.82 10.61
CA LYS A 99 -5.88 -12.72 9.63
C LYS A 99 -7.40 -12.59 9.58
N ASP A 100 -8.03 -12.41 10.74
CA ASP A 100 -9.49 -12.31 10.85
C ASP A 100 -10.03 -11.09 10.10
N GLN A 101 -9.34 -9.94 10.18
CA GLN A 101 -9.68 -8.74 9.41
C GLN A 101 -9.58 -8.99 7.89
N LEU A 102 -8.56 -9.74 7.44
CA LEU A 102 -8.41 -10.10 6.03
C LEU A 102 -9.55 -11.02 5.58
N MET A 103 -9.90 -12.04 6.37
CA MET A 103 -11.01 -12.96 6.07
C MET A 103 -12.34 -12.23 6.05
N GLU A 104 -12.58 -11.30 6.98
CA GLU A 104 -13.78 -10.47 6.98
C GLU A 104 -13.87 -9.61 5.72
N HIS A 105 -12.76 -9.02 5.27
CA HIS A 105 -12.70 -8.26 4.03
C HIS A 105 -13.05 -9.13 2.81
N GLN A 106 -12.43 -10.31 2.67
CA GLN A 106 -12.69 -11.19 1.54
C GLN A 106 -14.15 -11.66 1.47
N ASN A 107 -14.77 -11.96 2.62
CA ASN A 107 -16.17 -12.38 2.69
C ASN A 107 -17.17 -11.28 2.28
N GLN A 108 -16.78 -10.00 2.23
CA GLN A 108 -17.65 -8.92 1.76
C GLN A 108 -17.76 -8.87 0.23
N PHE A 109 -16.86 -9.56 -0.48
CA PHE A 109 -16.80 -9.59 -1.95
C PHE A 109 -17.25 -10.92 -2.56
N ASP A 110 -17.63 -11.90 -1.72
CA ASP A 110 -18.29 -13.16 -2.11
C ASP A 110 -19.83 -13.02 -2.11
#